data_AF-A0A3E0DKA2-F1
#
_entry.id   AF-A0A3E0DKA2-F1
#
_cell.length_a   1.000
_cell.length_b   1.000
_cell.length_c   1.000
_cell.angle_alpha   90.00
_cell.angle_beta   90.00
_cell.angle_gamma   90.00
#
_symmetry.space_group_name_H-M   'P 1'
#
loop_
_entity.id
_entity.type
_entity.pdbx_description
1 polymer ?
#
loop_
_entity_poly.entity_id
_entity_poly.type
_entity_poly.pdbx_seq_one_letter_code
_entity_poly.pdbx_strand_id
1 'polypeptide(L)'
;GKHKSFVPIQREQETLWCLVEISMWGLADAYREGEANLMEETIRSLFESPDTVVFVMIYRYTDSTCIMSDRGYTTPVPDGKHMAFDFNLSSNAFIRYMFADLDSLTPKGAPQQIVDMYKAQKKEIKVFSCENDMNELEVYNQRTLYQCHSQVYSSAKENYGL
;
A
#
# COMPACT_ATOMS: atom_id res chain seq x y z
N GLY A 1 22.41 35.89 11.53
CA GLY A 1 21.65 35.37 10.37
C GLY A 1 22.32 34.12 9.85
N LYS A 2 21.68 32.96 10.00
CA LYS A 2 22.11 31.70 9.39
C LYS A 2 20.84 30.88 9.09
N HIS A 3 20.28 31.03 7.90
CA HIS A 3 19.31 30.06 7.39
C HIS A 3 20.09 28.92 6.75
N LYS A 4 20.00 27.74 7.37
CA LYS A 4 20.54 26.49 6.86
C LYS A 4 19.87 26.16 5.53
N SER A 5 20.66 25.84 4.53
CA SER A 5 20.22 25.26 3.26
C SER A 5 19.47 23.96 3.52
N PHE A 6 18.23 23.88 3.03
CA PHE A 6 17.44 22.66 3.02
C PHE A 6 18.00 21.73 1.94
N VAL A 7 18.44 20.54 2.33
CA VAL A 7 18.88 19.49 1.40
C VAL A 7 17.62 18.72 0.97
N PRO A 8 17.33 18.55 -0.33
CA PRO A 8 16.15 17.82 -0.77
C PRO A 8 16.35 16.32 -0.51
N ILE A 9 15.47 15.76 0.31
CA ILE A 9 15.46 14.34 0.70
C ILE A 9 14.87 13.52 -0.47
N GLN A 10 15.61 12.51 -0.94
CA GLN A 10 15.22 11.63 -2.05
C GLN A 10 14.10 10.65 -1.67
N ARG A 11 13.19 10.44 -2.63
CA ARG A 11 11.94 9.63 -2.64
C ARG A 11 11.96 8.22 -2.06
N GLU A 12 13.10 7.66 -1.68
CA GLU A 12 13.19 6.32 -1.07
C GLU A 12 12.90 6.32 0.44
N GLN A 13 12.92 7.49 1.10
CA GLN A 13 12.69 7.57 2.55
C GLN A 13 11.19 7.55 2.94
N GLU A 14 10.26 7.94 2.07
CA GLU A 14 8.83 8.08 2.43
C GLU A 14 8.10 6.74 2.60
N THR A 15 8.48 5.70 1.83
CA THR A 15 7.98 4.33 2.03
C THR A 15 8.40 3.75 3.38
N LEU A 16 9.63 4.07 3.83
CA LEU A 16 10.10 3.67 5.14
C LEU A 16 9.35 4.44 6.24
N TRP A 17 8.99 5.70 6.04
CA TRP A 17 8.26 6.49 7.05
C TRP A 17 6.83 5.99 7.32
N CYS A 18 6.09 5.49 6.32
CA CYS A 18 4.77 4.87 6.57
C CYS A 18 4.87 3.51 7.29
N LEU A 19 5.89 2.69 6.96
CA LEU A 19 6.19 1.47 7.69
C LEU A 19 6.73 1.76 9.10
N VAL A 20 7.44 2.88 9.29
CA VAL A 20 7.95 3.38 10.58
C VAL A 20 6.81 3.92 11.46
N GLU A 21 5.83 4.64 10.93
CA GLU A 21 4.70 5.13 11.74
C GLU A 21 3.76 4.00 12.16
N ILE A 22 3.53 3.00 11.30
CA ILE A 22 2.80 1.79 11.66
C ILE A 22 3.59 0.97 12.71
N SER A 23 4.93 0.91 12.60
CA SER A 23 5.78 0.21 13.56
C SER A 23 5.98 0.94 14.89
N MET A 24 6.02 2.27 14.94
CA MET A 24 6.16 3.04 16.19
C MET A 24 4.97 2.83 17.14
N TRP A 25 3.77 2.55 16.64
CA TRP A 25 2.60 2.29 17.48
C TRP A 25 2.56 0.89 18.10
N GLY A 26 3.21 -0.13 17.51
CA GLY A 26 3.33 -1.44 18.16
C GLY A 26 4.74 -1.77 18.70
N LEU A 27 5.74 -0.92 18.45
CA LEU A 27 7.06 -0.97 19.10
C LEU A 27 7.05 -0.54 20.56
N ALA A 28 5.98 0.08 21.06
CA ALA A 28 5.85 0.40 22.48
C ALA A 28 5.84 -0.86 23.38
N ASP A 29 5.59 -2.05 22.83
CA ASP A 29 5.36 -3.27 23.62
C ASP A 29 6.42 -4.39 23.45
N ALA A 30 7.39 -4.26 22.53
CA ALA A 30 8.34 -5.35 22.26
C ALA A 30 9.70 -4.89 21.71
N TYR A 31 10.64 -4.50 22.58
CA TYR A 31 12.05 -4.33 22.23
C TYR A 31 12.90 -5.37 22.98
N ARG A 32 13.27 -6.47 22.31
CA ARG A 32 14.44 -7.30 22.64
C ARG A 32 15.35 -7.26 21.42
N GLU A 33 16.57 -6.75 21.60
CA GLU A 33 17.53 -6.63 20.49
C GLU A 33 17.84 -8.00 19.87
N GLY A 34 17.63 -8.14 18.56
CA GLY A 34 18.02 -9.31 17.76
C GLY A 34 16.89 -10.29 17.39
N GLU A 35 15.70 -10.13 17.94
CA GLU A 35 14.51 -10.89 17.51
C GLU A 35 13.64 -10.01 16.61
N ALA A 36 13.17 -10.57 15.49
CA ALA A 36 12.20 -9.89 14.65
C ALA A 36 10.93 -9.70 15.48
N ASN A 37 10.50 -8.45 15.66
CA ASN A 37 9.23 -8.19 16.33
C ASN A 37 8.06 -8.69 15.46
N LEU A 38 6.88 -8.84 16.06
CA LEU A 38 5.68 -9.32 15.37
C LEU A 38 5.40 -8.59 14.05
N MET A 39 5.75 -7.30 13.94
CA MET A 39 5.54 -6.55 12.71
C MET A 39 6.56 -6.89 11.63
N GLU A 40 7.83 -7.04 12.00
CA GLU A 40 8.86 -7.50 11.07
C GLU A 40 8.51 -8.88 10.53
N GLU A 41 8.01 -9.78 11.39
CA GLU A 41 7.50 -11.09 10.96
C GLU A 41 6.28 -10.96 10.04
N THR A 42 5.35 -10.05 10.36
CA THR A 42 4.16 -9.80 9.53
C THR A 42 4.54 -9.25 8.16
N ILE A 43 5.37 -8.21 8.09
CA ILE A 43 5.88 -7.63 6.84
C ILE A 43 6.64 -8.70 6.06
N ARG A 44 7.54 -9.44 6.72
CA ARG A 44 8.26 -10.54 6.09
C ARG A 44 7.30 -11.55 5.47
N SER A 45 6.27 -11.98 6.21
CA SER A 45 5.29 -12.92 5.69
C SER A 45 4.54 -12.38 4.46
N LEU A 46 4.23 -11.08 4.42
CA LEU A 46 3.52 -10.46 3.29
C LEU A 46 4.38 -10.41 2.02
N PHE A 47 5.68 -10.14 2.16
CA PHE A 47 6.58 -9.96 1.02
C PHE A 47 7.34 -11.23 0.61
N GLU A 48 7.59 -12.14 1.55
CA GLU A 48 8.41 -13.34 1.34
C GLU A 48 7.60 -14.65 1.27
N SER A 49 6.32 -14.65 1.66
CA SER A 49 5.50 -15.87 1.59
C SER A 49 5.42 -16.39 0.15
N PRO A 50 5.73 -17.68 -0.12
CA PRO A 50 5.66 -18.28 -1.46
C PRO A 50 4.25 -18.25 -2.04
N ASP A 51 3.23 -18.19 -1.20
CA ASP A 51 1.82 -18.20 -1.60
C ASP A 51 1.27 -16.79 -1.90
N THR A 52 2.01 -15.72 -1.62
CA THR A 52 1.54 -14.34 -1.82
C THR A 52 2.16 -13.67 -3.04
N VAL A 53 1.36 -13.24 -4.01
CA VAL A 53 1.82 -12.40 -5.12
C VAL A 53 1.75 -10.94 -4.70
N VAL A 54 2.85 -10.22 -4.89
CA VAL A 54 2.97 -8.79 -4.53
C VAL A 54 3.09 -7.95 -5.78
N PHE A 55 2.22 -6.94 -5.90
CA PHE A 55 2.30 -5.90 -6.92
C PHE A 55 2.48 -4.55 -6.26
N VAL A 56 3.42 -3.76 -6.78
CA VAL A 56 3.59 -2.37 -6.38
C VAL A 56 3.32 -1.49 -7.61
N MET A 57 2.37 -0.59 -7.51
CA MET A 57 1.97 0.29 -8.61
C MET A 57 2.13 1.74 -8.19
N ILE A 58 2.78 2.55 -9.02
CA ILE A 58 2.95 3.98 -8.82
C ILE A 58 2.11 4.68 -9.88
N TYR A 59 1.07 5.39 -9.45
CA TYR A 59 0.20 6.17 -10.31
C TYR A 59 0.64 7.63 -10.31
N ARG A 60 0.79 8.22 -11.50
CA ARG A 60 1.24 9.61 -11.68
C ARG A 60 0.30 10.34 -12.62
N TYR A 61 -0.02 11.58 -12.25
CA TYR A 61 -0.96 12.42 -12.98
C TYR A 61 -0.31 13.74 -13.37
N THR A 62 -0.52 14.15 -14.61
CA THR A 62 0.04 15.41 -15.12
C THR A 62 -0.82 16.59 -14.71
N ASP A 63 -2.15 16.48 -14.95
CA ASP A 63 -3.10 17.58 -14.82
C ASP A 63 -4.22 17.29 -13.80
N SER A 64 -4.02 16.30 -12.91
CA SER A 64 -5.03 15.89 -11.95
C SER A 64 -4.44 15.64 -10.57
N THR A 65 -5.27 15.83 -9.55
CA THR A 65 -4.82 15.90 -8.15
C THR A 65 -5.37 14.73 -7.34
N CYS A 66 -4.49 14.12 -6.56
CA CYS A 66 -4.82 13.19 -5.49
C CYS A 66 -5.35 14.01 -4.30
N ILE A 67 -6.58 13.75 -3.86
CA ILE A 67 -7.24 14.60 -2.84
C ILE A 67 -6.77 14.31 -1.41
N MET A 68 -6.03 13.22 -1.21
CA MET A 68 -5.51 12.85 0.09
C MET A 68 -4.29 13.71 0.46
N SER A 69 -4.13 14.02 1.74
CA SER A 69 -2.92 14.69 2.24
C SER A 69 -1.67 13.86 1.94
N ASP A 70 -0.51 14.50 1.77
CA ASP A 70 0.79 13.85 1.57
C ASP A 70 1.20 12.88 2.70
N ARG A 71 0.55 12.95 3.87
CA ARG A 71 0.73 11.99 4.99
C ARG A 71 -0.45 11.03 5.18
N GLY A 72 -1.39 11.03 4.25
CA GLY A 72 -2.58 10.21 4.33
C GLY A 72 -2.39 8.83 3.69
N TYR A 73 -3.13 7.87 4.22
CA TYR A 73 -3.31 6.55 3.63
C TYR A 73 -4.81 6.25 3.56
N THR A 74 -5.23 5.50 2.54
CA THR A 74 -6.61 5.02 2.51
C THR A 74 -6.75 3.74 3.31
N THR A 75 -7.89 3.54 3.98
CA THR A 75 -8.22 2.25 4.60
C THR A 75 -8.22 1.17 3.51
N PRO A 76 -7.55 0.02 3.72
CA PRO A 76 -7.57 -1.07 2.77
C PRO A 76 -9.00 -1.49 2.50
N VAL A 77 -9.42 -1.45 1.24
CA VAL A 77 -10.71 -2.00 0.85
C VAL A 77 -10.48 -3.47 0.52
N PRO A 78 -11.24 -4.40 1.13
CA PRO A 78 -11.24 -5.79 0.69
C PRO A 78 -11.78 -5.83 -0.75
N ASP A 79 -10.90 -5.91 -1.74
CA ASP A 79 -11.29 -6.06 -3.14
C ASP A 79 -11.23 -7.55 -3.50
N GLY A 80 -12.19 -8.29 -2.93
CA GLY A 80 -12.32 -9.73 -3.10
C GLY A 80 -11.09 -10.50 -2.63
N LYS A 81 -10.29 -10.99 -3.58
CA LYS A 81 -9.18 -11.95 -3.38
C LYS A 81 -7.83 -11.30 -3.04
N HIS A 82 -7.76 -9.98 -3.01
CA HIS A 82 -6.53 -9.25 -2.76
C HIS A 82 -6.73 -8.12 -1.75
N MET A 83 -5.66 -7.82 -1.03
CA MET A 83 -5.57 -6.71 -0.08
C MET A 83 -4.73 -5.61 -0.72
N ALA A 84 -5.27 -4.41 -0.81
CA ALA A 84 -4.58 -3.24 -1.37
C ALA A 84 -4.45 -2.13 -0.33
N PHE A 85 -3.26 -1.52 -0.27
CA PHE A 85 -2.96 -0.34 0.54
C PHE A 85 -2.54 0.79 -0.38
N ASP A 86 -3.23 1.92 -0.30
CA ASP A 86 -2.89 3.13 -1.06
C ASP A 86 -2.31 4.20 -0.15
N PHE A 87 -1.18 4.75 -0.54
CA PHE A 87 -0.48 5.84 0.16
C PHE A 87 -0.27 7.01 -0.79
N ASN A 88 -0.54 8.22 -0.32
CA ASN A 88 -0.25 9.41 -1.10
C ASN A 88 1.28 9.60 -1.21
N LEU A 89 1.78 9.93 -2.40
CA LEU A 89 3.19 10.31 -2.59
C LEU A 89 3.35 11.81 -2.80
N SER A 90 2.41 12.43 -3.51
CA SER A 90 2.36 13.87 -3.73
C SER A 90 0.95 14.29 -4.13
N SER A 91 0.72 15.59 -4.28
CA SER A 91 -0.54 16.13 -4.83
C SER A 91 -0.98 15.51 -6.17
N ASN A 92 -0.14 14.82 -6.91
CA ASN A 92 -0.46 14.24 -8.22
C ASN A 92 0.06 12.80 -8.40
N ALA A 93 0.39 12.10 -7.32
CA ALA A 93 0.83 10.72 -7.39
C ALA A 93 0.49 9.96 -6.11
N PHE A 94 0.15 8.68 -6.27
CA PHE A 94 -0.02 7.74 -5.17
C PHE A 94 0.62 6.40 -5.50
N ILE A 95 0.91 5.62 -4.46
CA ILE A 95 1.46 4.26 -4.57
C ILE A 95 0.47 3.26 -3.99
N ARG A 96 0.27 2.14 -4.70
CA ARG A 96 -0.56 1.02 -4.28
C ARG A 96 0.30 -0.21 -4.06
N TYR A 97 0.20 -0.78 -2.87
CA TYR A 97 0.72 -2.11 -2.55
C TYR A 97 -0.44 -3.10 -2.58
N MET A 98 -0.35 -4.12 -3.43
CA MET A 98 -1.37 -5.14 -3.56
C MET A 98 -0.78 -6.51 -3.25
N PHE A 99 -1.44 -7.22 -2.34
CA PHE A 99 -1.11 -8.58 -1.91
C PHE A 99 -2.26 -9.50 -2.29
N ALA A 100 -1.97 -10.50 -3.12
CA ALA A 100 -2.96 -11.44 -3.60
C ALA A 100 -2.51 -12.87 -3.30
N ASP A 101 -3.47 -13.73 -2.98
CA ASP A 101 -3.21 -15.16 -2.86
C ASP A 101 -2.92 -15.76 -4.25
N LEU A 102 -1.85 -16.55 -4.37
CA LEU A 102 -1.41 -17.13 -5.64
C LEU A 102 -2.46 -18.07 -6.21
N ASP A 103 -3.10 -18.90 -5.38
CA ASP A 103 -4.14 -19.82 -5.83
C ASP A 103 -5.34 -19.05 -6.39
N SER A 104 -5.60 -17.87 -5.82
CA SER A 104 -6.65 -16.97 -6.27
C SER A 104 -6.43 -16.39 -7.67
N LEU A 105 -5.16 -16.19 -8.07
CA LEU A 105 -4.71 -15.68 -9.38
C LEU A 105 -4.38 -16.79 -10.38
N THR A 106 -4.18 -18.02 -9.91
CA THR A 106 -3.82 -19.16 -10.75
C THR A 106 -5.00 -19.57 -11.63
N PRO A 107 -4.83 -19.61 -12.97
CA PRO A 107 -5.89 -20.06 -13.87
C PRO A 107 -6.36 -21.48 -13.54
N LYS A 108 -7.66 -21.73 -13.63
CA LYS A 108 -8.22 -23.08 -13.43
C LYS A 108 -7.57 -24.07 -14.41
N GLY A 109 -7.03 -25.16 -13.88
CA GLY A 109 -6.34 -26.19 -14.68
C GLY A 109 -4.86 -25.92 -14.95
N ALA A 110 -4.26 -24.90 -14.32
CA ALA A 110 -2.81 -24.73 -14.35
C ALA A 110 -2.12 -26.00 -13.81
N PRO A 111 -1.12 -26.55 -14.54
CA PRO A 111 -0.34 -27.68 -14.05
C PRO A 111 0.35 -27.35 -12.73
N GLN A 112 0.21 -28.23 -11.73
CA GLN A 112 0.81 -28.02 -10.39
C GLN A 112 2.32 -27.76 -10.46
N GLN A 113 3.01 -28.40 -11.40
CA GLN A 113 4.44 -28.20 -11.65
C GLN A 113 4.80 -26.73 -11.93
N ILE A 114 3.94 -25.99 -12.64
CA ILE A 114 4.17 -24.57 -12.93
C ILE A 114 3.98 -23.72 -11.66
N VAL A 115 2.98 -24.05 -10.85
CA VAL A 115 2.74 -23.39 -9.56
C VAL A 115 3.90 -23.62 -8.59
N ASP A 116 4.37 -24.86 -8.49
CA ASP A 116 5.51 -25.23 -7.64
C ASP A 116 6.80 -24.54 -8.11
N MET A 117 7.03 -24.48 -9.42
CA MET A 117 8.14 -23.73 -10.01
C MET A 117 8.07 -22.24 -9.66
N TYR A 118 6.88 -21.64 -9.68
CA TYR A 118 6.69 -20.24 -9.27
C TYR A 118 6.99 -20.05 -7.77
N LYS A 119 6.48 -20.93 -6.90
CA LYS A 119 6.73 -20.88 -5.44
C LYS A 119 8.21 -21.06 -5.08
N ALA A 120 8.95 -21.83 -5.87
CA ALA A 120 10.38 -22.08 -5.67
C ALA A 120 11.29 -20.93 -6.14
N GLN A 121 10.77 -19.99 -6.94
CA GLN A 121 11.54 -18.84 -7.39
C GLN A 121 11.70 -17.83 -6.25
N LYS A 122 12.90 -17.21 -6.18
CA LYS A 122 13.10 -16.04 -5.34
C LYS A 122 12.15 -14.95 -5.81
N LYS A 123 11.31 -14.44 -4.90
CA LYS A 123 10.37 -13.37 -5.24
C LYS A 123 11.11 -12.08 -5.53
N GLU A 124 10.79 -11.50 -6.68
CA GLU A 124 11.18 -10.15 -7.04
C GLU A 124 9.94 -9.27 -6.99
N ILE A 125 10.00 -8.21 -6.19
CA ILE A 125 8.93 -7.22 -6.12
C ILE A 125 8.99 -6.41 -7.41
N LYS A 126 7.97 -6.55 -8.25
CA LYS A 126 7.84 -5.77 -9.47
C LYS A 126 7.10 -4.48 -9.17
N VAL A 127 7.73 -3.37 -9.55
CA VAL A 127 7.15 -2.03 -9.47
C VAL A 127 6.70 -1.63 -10.87
N PHE A 128 5.43 -1.26 -10.99
CA PHE A 128 4.81 -0.80 -12.23
C PHE A 128 4.57 0.72 -12.11
N SER A 129 4.88 1.44 -13.18
CA SER A 129 4.55 2.87 -13.28
C SER A 129 3.36 3.03 -14.23
N CYS A 130 2.33 3.72 -13.76
CA CYS A 130 1.10 4.00 -14.48
C CYS A 130 0.93 5.52 -14.60
N GLU A 131 0.65 6.02 -15.80
CA GLU A 131 0.48 7.44 -16.06
C GLU A 131 -0.95 7.75 -16.50
N ASN A 132 -1.56 8.75 -15.87
CA ASN A 132 -2.87 9.29 -16.21
C ASN A 132 -3.99 8.23 -16.27
N ASP A 133 -3.92 7.20 -15.42
CA ASP A 133 -5.02 6.24 -15.26
C ASP A 133 -6.15 6.87 -14.43
N MET A 134 -7.08 7.51 -15.13
CA MET A 134 -8.16 8.27 -14.50
C MET A 134 -9.15 7.39 -13.74
N ASN A 135 -9.30 6.12 -14.13
CA ASN A 135 -10.17 5.18 -13.41
C ASN A 135 -9.59 4.91 -12.02
N GLU A 136 -8.29 4.68 -11.95
CA GLU A 136 -7.62 4.43 -10.67
C GLU A 136 -7.56 5.67 -9.78
N LEU A 137 -7.48 6.87 -10.39
CA LEU A 137 -7.58 8.12 -9.64
C LEU A 137 -8.97 8.31 -9.03
N GLU A 138 -10.02 8.02 -9.81
CA GLU A 138 -11.41 8.11 -9.37
C GLU A 138 -11.62 7.18 -8.16
N VAL A 139 -11.22 5.91 -8.28
CA VAL A 139 -11.31 4.93 -7.19
C VAL A 139 -10.56 5.40 -5.95
N TYR A 140 -9.33 5.86 -6.10
CA TYR A 140 -8.50 6.35 -4.99
C TYR A 140 -9.12 7.55 -4.27
N ASN A 141 -9.57 8.55 -5.03
CA ASN A 141 -10.22 9.74 -4.48
C ASN A 141 -11.56 9.39 -3.83
N GLN A 142 -12.36 8.52 -4.43
CA GLN A 142 -13.63 8.07 -3.87
C GLN A 142 -13.42 7.33 -2.54
N ARG A 143 -12.42 6.45 -2.45
CA ARG A 143 -12.03 5.77 -1.19
C ARG A 143 -11.65 6.77 -0.11
N THR A 144 -10.87 7.78 -0.45
CA THR A 144 -10.48 8.85 0.46
C THR A 144 -11.72 9.57 1.02
N LEU A 145 -12.68 9.92 0.15
CA LEU A 145 -13.93 10.56 0.58
C LEU A 145 -14.74 9.65 1.50
N TYR A 146 -14.92 8.37 1.15
CA TYR A 146 -15.68 7.44 1.99
C TYR A 146 -15.05 7.22 3.36
N GLN A 147 -13.72 7.14 3.44
CA GLN A 147 -13.01 7.03 4.72
C GLN A 147 -13.17 8.30 5.55
N CYS A 148 -12.92 9.47 4.97
CA CYS A 148 -13.10 10.75 5.66
C CYS A 148 -14.53 10.90 6.17
N HIS A 149 -15.51 10.56 5.34
CA HIS A 149 -16.90 10.58 5.73
C HIS A 149 -17.18 9.59 6.88
N SER A 150 -16.85 8.31 6.72
CA SER A 150 -17.20 7.27 7.70
C SER A 150 -16.46 7.34 9.04
N GLN A 151 -15.22 7.85 9.04
CA GLN A 151 -14.35 7.81 10.22
C GLN A 151 -14.07 9.18 10.86
N VAL A 152 -14.14 10.26 10.08
CA VAL A 152 -13.71 11.60 10.56
C VAL A 152 -14.89 12.55 10.67
N TYR A 153 -15.73 12.66 9.64
CA TYR A 153 -16.70 13.74 9.52
C TYR A 153 -18.16 13.33 9.76
N SER A 154 -18.52 12.05 9.68
CA SER A 154 -19.89 11.58 9.94
C SER A 154 -20.04 11.09 11.38
N SER A 155 -21.03 11.64 12.09
CA SER A 155 -21.50 11.09 13.36
C SER A 155 -22.50 9.94 13.19
N ALA A 156 -23.03 9.74 11.98
CA ALA A 156 -23.99 8.69 11.65
C ALA A 156 -23.33 7.55 10.85
N LYS A 157 -23.72 6.31 11.15
CA LYS A 157 -23.21 5.10 10.48
C LYS A 157 -23.95 4.76 9.18
N GLU A 158 -25.19 5.20 9.04
CA GLU A 158 -26.03 4.99 7.85
C GLU A 158 -26.36 6.35 7.23
N ASN A 159 -26.24 6.45 5.91
CA ASN A 159 -26.51 7.68 5.17
C ASN A 159 -27.30 7.37 3.90
N TYR A 160 -28.20 8.28 3.53
CA TYR A 160 -29.00 8.22 2.30
C TYR A 160 -28.44 9.24 1.30
N GLY A 161 -28.12 8.81 0.07
CA GLY A 161 -27.73 9.71 -1.03
C GLY A 161 -26.25 9.75 -1.42
N LEU A 162 -25.47 8.77 -0.97
CA LEU A 162 -24.12 8.45 -1.47
C LEU A 162 -24.14 7.13 -2.25
#